data_AF-A0A0R0LQX4-F1
#
_entry.id   AF-A0A0R0LQX4-F1
#
_cell.length_a   1.000
_cell.length_b   1.000
_cell.length_c   1.000
_cell.angle_alpha   90.00
_cell.angle_beta   90.00
_cell.angle_gamma   90.00
#
_symmetry.space_group_name_H-M   'P 1'
#
loop_
_entity.id
_entity.type
_entity.pdbx_description
1 polymer ?
#
loop_
_entity_poly.entity_id
_entity_poly.type
_entity_poly.pdbx_seq_one_letter_code
_entity_poly.pdbx_strand_id
1 'polypeptide(L)'
;VDFLSVSQRSTTIGQNCLKSYKNCHFTSQTGISFTDFTNNSLKTKNLNEKELLFMTFFMIKGMNENKAKYLSEYFVTFEKLFESAKNKDNFKNLLNKIKVEDKSLGRGLIEKIIEYFSIIK
;
A
#
# COMPACT_ATOMS: atom_id res chain seq x y z
N VAL A 1 -44.11 24.04 -2.14
CA VAL A 1 -44.53 22.63 -2.24
C VAL A 1 -43.48 21.81 -1.52
N ASP A 2 -43.93 21.09 -0.50
CA ASP A 2 -43.18 20.58 0.64
C ASP A 2 -42.14 19.49 0.33
N PHE A 3 -41.02 19.55 1.04
CA PHE A 3 -39.89 18.60 1.00
C PHE A 3 -40.16 17.33 1.84
N LEU A 4 -41.38 16.80 1.77
CA LEU A 4 -41.83 15.61 2.51
C LEU A 4 -42.61 14.68 1.58
N SER A 5 -41.91 13.97 0.68
CA SER A 5 -42.49 12.79 0.01
C SER A 5 -41.46 11.90 -0.73
N VAL A 6 -40.21 11.82 -0.29
CA VAL A 6 -39.30 10.75 -0.76
C VAL A 6 -39.08 9.74 0.37
N SER A 7 -40.19 9.36 1.00
CA SER A 7 -40.32 8.07 1.69
C SER A 7 -41.29 7.27 0.84
N GLN A 8 -40.91 6.04 0.48
CA GLN A 8 -41.68 5.07 -0.32
C GLN A 8 -41.53 5.14 -1.86
N ARG A 9 -40.29 5.03 -2.37
CA ARG A 9 -40.03 4.31 -3.63
C ARG A 9 -38.79 3.45 -3.50
N SER A 10 -38.89 2.42 -2.66
CA SER A 10 -37.93 1.31 -2.68
C SER A 10 -38.68 0.01 -2.40
N THR A 11 -39.63 -0.28 -3.27
CA THR A 11 -40.22 -1.59 -3.42
C THR A 11 -40.13 -1.92 -4.89
N THR A 12 -39.59 -3.10 -5.19
CA THR A 12 -39.60 -3.75 -6.51
C THR A 12 -38.39 -3.56 -7.43
N ILE A 13 -37.15 -3.68 -6.92
CA ILE A 13 -36.09 -4.38 -7.69
C ILE A 13 -35.21 -5.15 -6.69
N GLY A 14 -35.53 -6.43 -6.48
CA GLY A 14 -34.74 -7.26 -5.57
C GLY A 14 -35.36 -8.62 -5.26
N GLN A 15 -36.07 -9.24 -6.19
CA GLN A 15 -36.60 -10.60 -6.02
C GLN A 15 -35.69 -11.69 -6.59
N ASN A 16 -34.51 -11.38 -7.14
CA ASN A 16 -33.59 -12.40 -7.68
C ASN A 16 -32.17 -12.23 -7.14
N CYS A 17 -31.98 -12.48 -5.84
CA CYS A 17 -30.70 -12.95 -5.28
C CYS A 17 -30.97 -13.82 -4.03
N LEU A 18 -31.92 -14.75 -4.16
CA LEU A 18 -32.11 -15.85 -3.22
C LEU A 18 -31.13 -16.97 -3.61
N LYS A 19 -29.98 -17.02 -2.92
CA LYS A 19 -29.18 -18.20 -2.52
C LYS A 19 -27.69 -17.88 -2.58
N SER A 20 -27.06 -17.95 -1.40
CA SER A 20 -25.63 -18.20 -1.17
C SER A 20 -24.79 -17.06 -0.59
N TYR A 21 -25.16 -16.48 0.56
CA TYR A 21 -24.20 -15.89 1.51
C TYR A 21 -24.73 -16.01 2.95
N LYS A 22 -24.74 -17.22 3.50
CA LYS A 22 -24.86 -17.39 4.96
C LYS A 22 -23.51 -17.03 5.58
N ASN A 23 -23.50 -15.99 6.40
CA ASN A 23 -22.39 -15.42 7.18
C ASN A 23 -21.60 -14.24 6.58
N CYS A 24 -22.24 -13.34 5.83
CA CYS A 24 -21.77 -11.96 5.81
C CYS A 24 -22.39 -11.23 7.01
N HIS A 25 -21.71 -11.22 8.15
CA HIS A 25 -21.96 -10.24 9.20
C HIS A 25 -21.59 -8.86 8.62
N PHE A 26 -22.53 -8.23 7.91
CA PHE A 26 -22.52 -6.80 7.73
C PHE A 26 -22.77 -6.20 9.11
N THR A 27 -21.70 -5.87 9.83
CA THR A 27 -21.80 -4.90 10.91
C THR A 27 -22.12 -3.57 10.24
N SER A 28 -23.41 -3.24 10.09
CA SER A 28 -23.79 -1.89 9.70
C SER A 28 -23.36 -0.98 10.86
N GLN A 29 -22.18 -0.38 10.75
CA GLN A 29 -21.85 0.76 11.59
C GLN A 29 -22.83 1.87 11.21
N THR A 30 -23.94 1.96 11.94
CA THR A 30 -24.87 3.07 11.89
C THR A 30 -24.14 4.30 12.41
N GLY A 31 -23.51 5.06 11.53
CA GLY A 31 -22.83 6.30 11.93
C GLY A 31 -22.03 7.03 10.86
N ILE A 32 -21.78 6.44 9.69
CA ILE A 32 -21.04 7.12 8.62
C ILE A 32 -22.06 7.67 7.62
N SER A 33 -22.14 9.01 7.49
CA SER A 33 -23.00 9.62 6.47
C SER A 33 -22.49 9.29 5.06
N PHE A 34 -23.37 9.30 4.04
CA PHE A 34 -22.94 9.10 2.65
C PHE A 34 -21.85 10.10 2.24
N THR A 35 -21.94 11.32 2.74
CA THR A 35 -20.94 12.38 2.57
C THR A 35 -19.62 12.03 3.25
N ASP A 36 -19.63 11.46 4.46
CA ASP A 36 -18.41 11.00 5.14
C ASP A 36 -17.79 9.80 4.45
N PHE A 37 -18.62 8.87 3.97
CA PHE A 37 -18.17 7.73 3.18
C PHE A 37 -17.47 8.22 1.91
N THR A 38 -18.15 9.03 1.09
CA THR A 38 -17.57 9.55 -0.17
C THR A 38 -16.33 10.41 0.08
N ASN A 39 -16.37 11.31 1.06
CA ASN A 39 -15.23 12.16 1.41
C ASN A 39 -14.04 11.36 1.97
N ASN A 40 -14.25 10.26 2.69
CA ASN A 40 -13.14 9.43 3.19
C ASN A 40 -12.67 8.38 2.17
N SER A 41 -13.53 7.95 1.25
CA SER A 41 -13.16 7.05 0.14
C SER A 41 -12.33 7.75 -0.94
N LEU A 42 -12.58 9.04 -1.20
CA LEU A 42 -11.89 9.82 -2.25
C LEU A 42 -10.71 10.67 -1.76
N LYS A 43 -10.45 10.75 -0.45
CA LYS A 43 -9.25 11.42 0.06
C LYS A 43 -8.01 10.65 -0.36
N THR A 44 -7.10 11.30 -1.07
CA THR A 44 -5.68 10.89 -1.09
C THR A 44 -5.24 10.80 0.36
N LYS A 45 -4.97 9.59 0.83
CA LYS A 45 -4.39 9.39 2.15
C LYS A 45 -3.13 10.25 2.23
N ASN A 46 -2.92 10.93 3.36
CA ASN A 46 -1.67 11.63 3.62
C ASN A 46 -0.57 10.58 3.78
N LEU A 47 -0.06 10.09 2.65
CA LEU A 47 0.97 9.07 2.60
C LEU A 47 2.26 9.70 3.13
N ASN A 48 2.82 9.06 4.16
CA ASN A 48 4.13 9.48 4.65
C ASN A 48 5.23 8.88 3.76
N GLU A 49 6.42 9.49 3.79
CA GLU A 49 7.54 9.11 2.93
C GLU A 49 7.96 7.63 3.12
N LYS A 50 7.82 7.12 4.34
CA LYS A 50 8.08 5.72 4.67
C LYS A 50 7.11 4.76 3.97
N GLU A 51 5.81 5.10 3.90
CA GLU A 51 4.80 4.32 3.17
C GLU A 51 5.09 4.33 1.67
N LEU A 52 5.52 5.47 1.12
CA LEU A 52 5.94 5.56 -0.28
C LEU A 52 7.19 4.72 -0.55
N LEU A 53 8.19 4.74 0.34
CA LEU A 53 9.36 3.86 0.26
C LEU A 53 8.98 2.39 0.32
N PHE A 54 8.09 2.01 1.25
CA PHE A 54 7.59 0.65 1.35
C PHE A 54 6.98 0.19 0.03
N MET A 55 6.06 0.98 -0.53
CA MET A 55 5.42 0.67 -1.81
C MET A 55 6.46 0.58 -2.94
N THR A 56 7.44 1.49 -2.96
CA THR A 56 8.52 1.49 -3.96
C THR A 56 9.35 0.21 -3.92
N PHE A 57 9.78 -0.22 -2.73
CA PHE A 57 10.51 -1.48 -2.59
C PHE A 57 9.63 -2.69 -2.94
N PHE A 58 8.36 -2.68 -2.53
CA PHE A 58 7.44 -3.78 -2.75
C PHE A 58 7.15 -4.04 -4.24
N MET A 59 7.26 -3.02 -5.09
CA MET A 59 7.14 -3.18 -6.55
C MET A 59 8.30 -3.96 -7.19
N ILE A 60 9.44 -4.16 -6.50
CA ILE A 60 10.59 -4.87 -7.04
C ILE A 60 10.34 -6.38 -7.05
N LYS A 61 10.42 -7.00 -8.23
CA LYS A 61 10.15 -8.44 -8.41
C LYS A 61 11.01 -9.33 -7.50
N GLY A 62 10.37 -10.02 -6.55
CA GLY A 62 11.02 -10.90 -5.57
C GLY A 62 11.23 -10.24 -4.21
N MET A 63 10.80 -9.00 -4.04
CA MET A 63 10.60 -8.36 -2.74
C MET A 63 9.36 -8.96 -2.06
N ASN A 64 9.45 -9.26 -0.77
CA ASN A 64 8.30 -9.62 0.06
C ASN A 64 8.01 -8.49 1.06
N GLU A 65 6.89 -8.59 1.76
CA GLU A 65 6.44 -7.57 2.71
C GLU A 65 7.50 -7.28 3.81
N ASN A 66 8.07 -8.32 4.43
CA ASN A 66 9.04 -8.16 5.52
C ASN A 66 10.30 -7.43 5.05
N LYS A 67 10.83 -7.78 3.87
CA LYS A 67 12.01 -7.10 3.29
C LYS A 67 11.68 -5.66 2.90
N ALA A 68 10.53 -5.40 2.27
CA ALA A 68 10.12 -4.06 1.88
C ALA A 68 9.93 -3.16 3.10
N LYS A 69 9.28 -3.67 4.14
CA LYS A 69 9.09 -2.97 5.42
C LYS A 69 10.44 -2.66 6.06
N TYR A 70 11.32 -3.65 6.18
CA TYR A 70 12.66 -3.45 6.74
C TYR A 70 13.44 -2.38 5.97
N LEU A 71 13.46 -2.43 4.64
CA LEU A 71 14.20 -1.47 3.83
C LEU A 71 13.60 -0.05 3.94
N SER A 72 12.27 0.08 4.00
CA SER A 72 11.62 1.37 4.24
C SER A 72 11.99 1.96 5.61
N GLU A 73 12.17 1.11 6.62
CA GLU A 73 12.61 1.49 7.97
C GLU A 73 14.09 1.83 8.02
N TYR A 74 14.91 1.13 7.23
CA TYR A 74 16.34 1.35 7.17
C TYR A 74 16.69 2.70 6.53
N PHE A 75 16.09 3.01 5.38
CA PHE A 75 16.38 4.25 4.67
C PHE A 75 15.60 5.44 5.21
N VAL A 76 14.38 5.24 5.72
CA VAL A 76 13.49 6.27 6.30
C VAL A 76 12.97 7.30 5.28
N THR A 77 13.86 7.85 4.43
CA THR A 77 13.57 8.87 3.42
C THR A 77 14.18 8.49 2.06
N PHE A 78 13.59 9.00 0.97
CA PHE A 78 14.12 8.82 -0.38
C PHE A 78 15.49 9.49 -0.54
N GLU A 79 15.73 10.62 0.13
CA GLU A 79 17.03 11.29 0.12
C GLU A 79 18.15 10.37 0.61
N LYS A 80 17.96 9.69 1.75
CA LYS A 80 18.94 8.74 2.29
C LYS A 80 19.14 7.53 1.37
N LEU A 81 18.07 7.05 0.75
CA LEU A 81 18.12 5.97 -0.24
C LEU A 81 18.95 6.40 -1.46
N PHE A 82 18.66 7.56 -2.04
CA PHE A 82 19.35 8.07 -3.22
C PHE A 82 20.81 8.42 -2.93
N GLU A 83 21.11 9.00 -1.77
CA GLU A 83 22.49 9.25 -1.34
C GLU A 83 23.29 7.94 -1.29
N SER A 84 22.68 6.90 -0.72
CA SER A 84 23.28 5.56 -0.66
C SER A 84 23.45 4.92 -2.04
N ALA A 85 22.55 5.24 -2.98
CA ALA A 85 22.53 4.70 -4.34
C ALA A 85 23.43 5.45 -5.33
N LYS A 86 23.92 6.66 -5.00
CA LYS A 86 24.80 7.47 -5.88
C LYS A 86 26.01 6.69 -6.39
N ASN A 87 26.63 5.88 -5.53
CA ASN A 87 27.71 5.00 -5.92
C ASN A 87 27.23 3.54 -5.87
N LYS A 88 27.16 2.92 -7.05
CA LYS A 88 26.66 1.56 -7.23
C LYS A 88 27.38 0.52 -6.39
N ASP A 89 28.70 0.60 -6.28
CA ASP A 89 29.50 -0.39 -5.54
C ASP A 89 29.31 -0.23 -4.03
N ASN A 90 29.27 1.02 -3.55
CA ASN A 90 28.95 1.31 -2.15
C ASN A 90 27.54 0.84 -1.80
N PHE A 91 26.56 1.10 -2.66
CA PHE A 91 25.19 0.67 -2.47
C PHE A 91 25.07 -0.86 -2.43
N LYS A 92 25.74 -1.55 -3.35
CA LYS A 92 25.80 -3.02 -3.37
C LYS A 92 26.42 -3.58 -2.08
N ASN A 93 27.52 -2.98 -1.62
CA ASN A 93 28.19 -3.38 -0.39
C ASN A 93 27.32 -3.15 0.85
N LEU A 94 26.56 -2.05 0.87
CA LEU A 94 25.56 -1.76 1.91
C LEU A 94 24.47 -2.83 1.93
N LEU A 95 23.83 -3.09 0.78
CA LEU A 95 22.75 -4.07 0.67
C LEU A 95 23.19 -5.49 1.02
N ASN A 96 24.44 -5.87 0.73
CA ASN A 96 25.00 -7.17 1.10
C ASN A 96 25.13 -7.36 2.63
N LYS A 97 25.25 -6.27 3.40
CA LYS A 97 25.33 -6.30 4.87
C LYS A 97 23.96 -6.38 5.53
N ILE A 98 22.88 -6.05 4.81
CA ILE A 98 21.53 -6.06 5.35
C ILE A 98 21.07 -7.51 5.57
N LYS A 99 20.58 -7.76 6.78
CA LYS A 99 19.89 -8.99 7.16
C LYS A 99 18.47 -8.67 7.59
N VAL A 100 17.52 -9.39 7.04
CA VAL A 100 16.10 -9.33 7.40
C VAL A 100 15.77 -10.68 8.02
N GLU A 101 15.37 -10.70 9.30
CA GLU A 101 15.11 -11.93 10.04
C GLU A 101 16.29 -12.91 9.96
N ASP A 102 17.51 -12.40 10.20
CA ASP A 102 18.79 -13.12 10.12
C ASP A 102 19.18 -13.68 8.74
N LYS A 103 18.36 -13.46 7.72
CA LYS A 103 18.62 -13.89 6.33
C LYS A 103 19.13 -12.74 5.49
N SER A 104 20.08 -13.04 4.61
CA SER A 104 20.52 -12.07 3.60
C SER A 104 19.42 -11.83 2.56
N LEU A 105 19.44 -10.66 1.91
CA LEU A 105 18.45 -10.31 0.87
C LEU A 105 18.48 -11.26 -0.32
N GLY A 106 19.66 -11.83 -0.62
CA GLY A 106 19.94 -12.67 -1.77
C GLY A 106 20.48 -11.87 -2.95
N ARG A 107 21.49 -12.40 -3.64
CA ARG A 107 22.22 -11.70 -4.72
C ARG A 107 21.31 -11.19 -5.83
N GLY A 108 20.39 -12.02 -6.31
CA GLY A 108 19.48 -11.64 -7.40
C GLY A 108 18.47 -10.56 -7.00
N LEU A 109 18.11 -10.44 -5.72
CA LEU A 109 17.26 -9.33 -5.25
C LEU A 109 18.08 -8.04 -5.16
N ILE A 110 19.31 -8.10 -4.67
CA ILE A 110 20.22 -6.96 -4.59
C ILE A 110 20.47 -6.36 -5.97
N GLU A 111 20.73 -7.20 -6.97
CA GLU A 111 20.97 -6.75 -8.35
C GLU A 111 19.75 -5.99 -8.92
N LYS A 112 18.52 -6.48 -8.66
CA LYS A 112 17.28 -5.80 -9.07
C LYS A 112 17.04 -4.48 -8.33
N ILE A 113 17.35 -4.42 -7.03
CA ILE A 113 17.25 -3.17 -6.26
C ILE A 113 18.19 -2.13 -6.85
N ILE A 114 19.43 -2.51 -7.11
CA ILE A 114 20.43 -1.63 -7.72
C ILE A 114 19.95 -1.16 -9.09
N GLU A 115 19.49 -2.07 -9.96
CA GLU A 115 18.97 -1.74 -11.29
C GLU A 115 17.83 -0.72 -11.20
N TYR A 116 16.87 -0.96 -10.32
CA TYR A 116 15.70 -0.10 -10.13
C TYR A 116 16.08 1.35 -9.76
N PHE A 117 17.08 1.52 -8.89
CA PHE A 117 17.51 2.85 -8.42
C PHE A 117 18.69 3.45 -9.19
N SER A 118 19.32 2.70 -10.11
CA SER A 118 20.42 3.21 -10.97
C SER A 118 19.92 3.90 -12.24
N ILE A 119 18.63 3.76 -12.57
CA ILE A 119 18.02 4.35 -13.78
C ILE A 119 17.75 5.85 -13.60
N ILE A 120 17.64 6.32 -12.36
CA ILE A 120 17.33 7.71 -12.04
C ILE A 120 18.64 8.52 -12.08
N LYS A 121 18.90 9.21 -13.20
CA LYS A 121 19.99 10.18 -13.36
C LYS A 121 19.49 11.60 -13.19
#